data_AF-A0AAV2VTV7-F1
#
_entry.id   AF-A0AAV2VTV7-F1
#
_cell.length_a   1.000
_cell.length_b   1.000
_cell.length_c   1.000
_cell.angle_alpha   90.00
_cell.angle_beta   90.00
_cell.angle_gamma   90.00
#
_symmetry.space_group_name_H-M   'P 1'
#
loop_
_entity.id
_entity.type
_entity.pdbx_description
1 polymer ?
#
loop_
_entity_poly.entity_id
_entity_poly.type
_entity_poly.pdbx_seq_one_letter_code
_entity_poly.pdbx_strand_id
1 'polypeptide(L)'
;MNTLPSMQQPEGSLYCGAYCLVATLYAFNKLPFHSPLTLSRYNRVDKSFSNTSIKIEGSSNLTDLAMDFYQVTGILEEGFNPEYIDEAGYNSLGAMLYILKECGLKTEVLFKDPDTHVQIQSAFPTEIELVNKLEVPISYLNSDSSTPENGLLISVISYPNLHYVVNNSSGEWFDSDLEEPLFHWDQIERWDSSDNKRENASWLGISVRVTQ
;
A
#
# COMPACT_ATOMS: atom_id res chain seq x y z
N MET A 1 5.09 9.82 15.63
CA MET A 1 4.62 8.61 14.94
C MET A 1 4.75 7.46 15.93
N ASN A 2 3.76 6.58 16.02
CA ASN A 2 3.89 5.34 16.77
C ASN A 2 4.82 4.39 16.02
N THR A 3 5.40 3.41 16.72
CA THR A 3 6.03 2.25 16.10
C THR A 3 5.01 1.49 15.26
N LEU A 4 5.47 0.82 14.21
CA LEU A 4 4.61 -0.06 13.41
C LEU A 4 4.06 -1.18 14.30
N PRO A 5 2.80 -1.61 14.10
CA PRO A 5 2.18 -2.62 14.95
C PRO A 5 2.73 -4.03 14.63
N SER A 6 2.68 -4.92 15.62
CA SER A 6 2.77 -6.37 15.39
C SER A 6 1.41 -6.86 14.92
N MET A 7 1.34 -7.30 13.66
CA MET A 7 0.18 -7.95 13.07
C MET A 7 0.60 -8.78 11.85
N GLN A 8 0.08 -10.00 11.78
CA GLN A 8 0.38 -10.94 10.70
C GLN A 8 -0.90 -11.28 9.93
N GLN A 9 -0.81 -11.32 8.60
CA GLN A 9 -1.90 -11.82 7.77
C GLN A 9 -1.97 -13.36 7.80
N PRO A 10 -3.14 -13.97 7.53
CA PRO A 10 -3.23 -15.41 7.36
C PRO A 10 -2.28 -15.91 6.26
N GLU A 11 -1.67 -17.06 6.49
CA GLU A 11 -0.72 -17.67 5.55
C GLU A 11 -1.36 -17.86 4.16
N GLY A 12 -0.66 -17.41 3.11
CA GLY A 12 -1.11 -17.51 1.72
C GLY A 12 -2.26 -16.56 1.33
N SER A 13 -2.63 -15.62 2.19
CA SER A 13 -3.65 -14.61 1.86
C SER A 13 -3.12 -13.49 0.98
N LEU A 14 -4.02 -12.76 0.34
CA LEU A 14 -3.72 -11.63 -0.55
C LEU A 14 -3.93 -10.28 0.16
N TYR A 15 -3.77 -10.21 1.48
CA TYR A 15 -4.25 -9.07 2.29
C TYR A 15 -3.19 -8.01 2.56
N CYS A 16 -1.96 -8.19 2.08
CA CYS A 16 -0.78 -7.42 2.48
C CYS A 16 -0.94 -5.91 2.32
N GLY A 17 -1.59 -5.44 1.25
CA GLY A 17 -1.86 -4.01 1.05
C GLY A 17 -2.81 -3.44 2.12
N ALA A 18 -3.87 -4.17 2.45
CA ALA A 18 -4.81 -3.76 3.50
C ALA A 18 -4.15 -3.78 4.90
N TYR A 19 -3.28 -4.74 5.17
CA TYR A 19 -2.49 -4.77 6.40
C TYR A 19 -1.51 -3.58 6.47
N CYS A 20 -0.87 -3.23 5.35
CA CYS A 20 -0.01 -2.04 5.25
C CYS A 20 -0.78 -0.73 5.49
N LEU A 21 -2.05 -0.63 5.04
CA LEU A 21 -2.91 0.51 5.35
C LEU A 21 -3.16 0.64 6.85
N VAL A 22 -3.51 -0.46 7.52
CA VAL A 22 -3.74 -0.46 8.97
C VAL A 22 -2.47 -0.09 9.73
N ALA A 23 -1.33 -0.68 9.38
CA ALA A 23 -0.04 -0.34 9.98
C ALA A 23 0.30 1.15 9.82
N THR A 24 0.03 1.70 8.63
CA THR A 24 0.23 3.12 8.31
C THR A 24 -0.66 4.03 9.16
N LEU A 25 -1.96 3.72 9.25
CA LEU A 25 -2.91 4.50 10.06
C LEU A 25 -2.60 4.41 11.56
N TYR A 26 -2.17 3.25 12.04
CA TYR A 26 -1.74 3.04 13.42
C TYR A 26 -0.51 3.90 13.76
N ALA A 27 0.53 3.85 12.93
CA ALA A 27 1.74 4.66 13.09
C ALA A 27 1.45 6.17 13.08
N PHE A 28 0.48 6.62 12.27
CA PHE A 28 0.03 8.01 12.28
C PHE A 28 -0.98 8.36 13.38
N ASN A 29 -1.27 7.45 14.30
CA ASN A 29 -2.23 7.65 15.39
C ASN A 29 -3.63 8.07 14.87
N LYS A 30 -4.05 7.51 13.74
CA LYS A 30 -5.39 7.69 13.14
C LYS A 30 -6.40 6.66 13.65
N LEU A 31 -5.94 5.65 14.40
CA LEU A 31 -6.74 4.55 14.94
C LEU A 31 -6.78 4.58 16.48
N PRO A 32 -7.87 4.11 17.11
CA PRO A 32 -9.12 3.70 16.48
C PRO A 32 -9.89 4.91 15.91
N PHE A 33 -10.75 4.68 14.92
CA PHE A 33 -11.58 5.76 14.39
C PHE A 33 -12.58 6.27 15.44
N HIS A 34 -12.64 7.59 15.63
CA HIS A 34 -13.60 8.23 16.55
C HIS A 34 -15.01 8.35 15.97
N SER A 35 -15.15 8.22 14.65
CA SER A 35 -16.41 8.18 13.93
C SER A 35 -16.31 7.12 12.82
N PRO A 36 -17.42 6.46 12.45
CA PRO A 36 -17.37 5.47 11.39
C PRO A 36 -16.86 6.05 10.08
N LEU A 37 -15.98 5.31 9.40
CA LEU A 37 -15.46 5.66 8.09
C LEU A 37 -16.35 5.02 7.03
N THR A 38 -16.87 5.81 6.10
CA THR A 38 -17.65 5.31 4.97
C THR A 38 -16.76 5.27 3.73
N LEU A 39 -16.56 4.08 3.17
CA LEU A 39 -15.78 3.90 1.95
C LEU A 39 -16.68 3.37 0.84
N SER A 40 -16.66 4.00 -0.32
CA SER A 40 -17.34 3.50 -1.51
C SER A 40 -16.52 2.42 -2.17
N ARG A 41 -17.16 1.33 -2.61
CA ARG A 41 -16.49 0.33 -3.46
C ARG A 41 -16.25 0.88 -4.86
N TYR A 42 -15.29 0.29 -5.56
CA TYR A 42 -15.00 0.66 -6.94
C TYR A 42 -16.15 0.25 -7.87
N ASN A 43 -16.54 1.15 -8.78
CA ASN A 43 -17.49 0.91 -9.85
C ASN A 43 -16.71 0.78 -11.17
N ARG A 44 -16.77 -0.40 -11.79
CA ARG A 44 -16.04 -0.70 -13.04
C ARG A 44 -16.61 0.03 -14.26
N VAL A 45 -17.89 0.41 -14.23
CA VAL A 45 -18.56 1.17 -15.30
C VAL A 45 -18.16 2.65 -15.21
N ASP A 46 -18.32 3.25 -14.03
CA ASP A 46 -17.97 4.66 -13.82
C ASP A 46 -16.46 4.89 -13.68
N LYS A 47 -15.70 3.80 -13.52
CA LYS A 47 -14.28 3.77 -13.22
C LYS A 47 -13.90 4.72 -12.06
N SER A 48 -14.66 4.66 -10.96
CA SER A 48 -14.51 5.51 -9.78
C SER A 48 -15.07 4.83 -8.52
N PHE A 49 -14.77 5.35 -7.33
CA PHE A 49 -15.32 4.87 -6.05
C PHE A 49 -16.73 5.43 -5.82
N SER A 50 -17.70 4.96 -6.61
CA SER A 50 -19.10 5.40 -6.62
C SER A 50 -20.12 4.28 -6.35
N ASN A 51 -19.64 3.05 -6.11
CA ASN A 51 -20.53 1.90 -5.89
C ASN A 51 -21.06 1.87 -4.43
N THR A 52 -21.69 0.77 -4.04
CA THR A 52 -22.15 0.53 -2.68
C THR A 52 -21.04 0.81 -1.66
N SER A 53 -21.39 1.59 -0.65
CA SER A 53 -20.45 1.93 0.42
C SER A 53 -20.47 0.89 1.52
N ILE A 54 -19.29 0.61 2.05
CA ILE A 54 -19.12 -0.11 3.31
C ILE A 54 -18.94 0.90 4.43
N LYS A 55 -19.42 0.55 5.62
CA LYS A 55 -19.25 1.35 6.83
C LYS A 55 -18.29 0.61 7.75
N ILE A 56 -17.13 1.20 7.96
CA ILE A 56 -16.10 0.70 8.86
C ILE A 56 -16.36 1.33 10.22
N GLU A 57 -16.86 0.53 11.14
CA GLU A 57 -17.02 0.92 12.53
C GLU A 57 -15.64 0.99 13.20
N GLY A 58 -15.51 1.80 14.25
CA GLY A 58 -14.25 1.89 15.00
C GLY A 58 -13.91 0.54 15.67
N SER A 59 -13.08 -0.27 15.01
CA SER A 59 -12.56 -1.51 15.58
C SER A 59 -11.28 -1.23 16.37
N SER A 60 -11.17 -1.80 17.57
CA SER A 60 -9.90 -1.90 18.30
C SER A 60 -9.01 -3.03 17.79
N ASN A 61 -9.57 -3.95 16.99
CA ASN A 61 -8.83 -5.06 16.39
C ASN A 61 -8.30 -4.66 15.00
N LEU A 62 -6.98 -4.57 14.89
CA LEU A 62 -6.28 -4.19 13.66
C LEU A 62 -6.47 -5.21 12.53
N THR A 63 -6.55 -6.50 12.85
CA THR A 63 -6.77 -7.56 11.86
C THR A 63 -8.16 -7.44 11.23
N ASP A 64 -9.21 -7.25 12.04
CA ASP A 64 -10.57 -7.09 11.53
C ASP A 64 -10.67 -5.84 10.64
N LEU A 65 -10.01 -4.75 11.03
CA LEU A 65 -9.95 -3.54 10.22
C LEU A 65 -9.23 -3.78 8.86
N ALA A 66 -8.16 -4.57 8.85
CA ALA A 66 -7.48 -4.93 7.60
C ALA A 66 -8.41 -5.74 6.69
N MET A 67 -9.24 -6.63 7.24
CA MET A 67 -10.25 -7.36 6.47
C MET A 67 -11.33 -6.43 5.90
N ASP A 68 -11.74 -5.40 6.63
CA ASP A 68 -12.68 -4.40 6.14
C ASP A 68 -12.09 -3.56 5.00
N PHE A 69 -10.83 -3.13 5.10
CA PHE A 69 -10.14 -2.45 3.99
C PHE A 69 -9.94 -3.36 2.79
N TYR A 70 -9.68 -4.65 3.00
CA TYR A 70 -9.51 -5.61 1.92
C TYR A 70 -10.76 -5.74 1.03
N GLN A 71 -11.96 -5.51 1.58
CA GLN A 71 -13.20 -5.46 0.77
C GLN A 71 -13.23 -4.32 -0.26
N VAL A 72 -12.33 -3.34 -0.14
CA VAL A 72 -12.18 -2.21 -1.07
C VAL A 72 -10.92 -2.36 -1.92
N THR A 73 -9.83 -2.88 -1.34
CA THR A 73 -8.54 -2.97 -2.03
C THR A 73 -8.35 -4.25 -2.82
N GLY A 74 -8.93 -5.37 -2.40
CA GLY A 74 -8.76 -6.71 -2.98
C GLY A 74 -9.49 -6.91 -4.30
N ILE A 75 -9.23 -6.04 -5.27
CA ILE A 75 -9.97 -5.93 -6.54
C ILE A 75 -9.08 -6.09 -7.77
N LEU A 76 -7.77 -6.29 -7.64
CA LEU A 76 -6.85 -6.36 -8.78
C LEU A 76 -6.60 -7.82 -9.21
N GLU A 77 -6.78 -8.13 -10.49
CA GLU A 77 -6.38 -9.45 -11.02
C GLU A 77 -4.87 -9.68 -10.99
N GLU A 78 -4.47 -10.95 -11.07
CA GLU A 78 -3.06 -11.31 -11.21
C GLU A 78 -2.57 -11.12 -12.65
N GLY A 79 -1.30 -10.77 -12.79
CA GLY A 79 -0.58 -10.85 -14.06
C GLY A 79 -0.42 -9.52 -14.78
N PHE A 80 -0.15 -9.60 -16.08
CA PHE A 80 0.10 -8.44 -16.93
C PHE A 80 -1.20 -7.88 -17.47
N ASN A 81 -1.34 -6.55 -17.44
CA ASN A 81 -2.56 -5.83 -17.80
C ASN A 81 -3.78 -6.30 -17.02
N PRO A 82 -3.75 -6.28 -15.67
CA PRO A 82 -4.84 -6.77 -14.86
C PRO A 82 -6.08 -5.87 -14.96
N GLU A 83 -7.25 -6.50 -14.87
CA GLU A 83 -8.52 -5.81 -14.72
C GLU A 83 -8.93 -5.69 -13.24
N TYR A 84 -9.94 -4.86 -13.00
CA TYR A 84 -10.60 -4.84 -11.70
C TYR A 84 -11.72 -5.88 -11.65
N ILE A 85 -11.76 -6.63 -10.55
CA ILE A 85 -12.78 -7.62 -10.20
C ILE A 85 -13.52 -7.22 -8.93
N ASP A 86 -14.63 -7.90 -8.64
CA ASP A 86 -15.51 -7.50 -7.55
C ASP A 86 -14.98 -7.91 -6.16
N GLU A 87 -14.21 -8.99 -6.06
CA GLU A 87 -13.62 -9.46 -4.81
C GLU A 87 -12.48 -10.48 -5.04
N ALA A 88 -11.74 -10.78 -3.97
CA ALA A 88 -10.71 -11.82 -3.89
C ALA A 88 -9.49 -11.65 -4.82
N GLY A 89 -9.19 -10.41 -5.23
CA GLY A 89 -7.97 -10.07 -5.97
C GLY A 89 -6.81 -9.60 -5.09
N TYR A 90 -5.70 -9.26 -5.74
CA TYR A 90 -4.58 -8.53 -5.14
C TYR A 90 -5.02 -7.12 -4.71
N ASN A 91 -4.24 -6.50 -3.83
CA ASN A 91 -4.49 -5.13 -3.40
C ASN A 91 -4.16 -4.13 -4.52
N SER A 92 -5.17 -3.39 -4.96
CA SER A 92 -5.03 -2.25 -5.87
C SER A 92 -4.32 -1.09 -5.17
N LEU A 93 -3.24 -0.57 -5.79
CA LEU A 93 -2.53 0.63 -5.34
C LEU A 93 -3.47 1.84 -5.36
N GLY A 94 -4.27 1.98 -6.42
CA GLY A 94 -5.28 3.04 -6.54
C GLY A 94 -6.32 2.98 -5.43
N ALA A 95 -6.83 1.79 -5.07
CA ALA A 95 -7.74 1.64 -3.94
C ALA A 95 -7.09 1.95 -2.59
N MET A 96 -5.82 1.57 -2.41
CA MET A 96 -5.06 1.95 -1.21
C MET A 96 -4.91 3.48 -1.09
N LEU A 97 -4.60 4.16 -2.19
CA LEU A 97 -4.51 5.63 -2.24
C LEU A 97 -5.85 6.31 -1.91
N TYR A 98 -6.96 5.75 -2.39
CA TYR A 98 -8.30 6.21 -2.03
C TYR A 98 -8.53 6.14 -0.52
N ILE A 99 -8.25 5.00 0.12
CA ILE A 99 -8.44 4.84 1.57
C ILE A 99 -7.56 5.81 2.37
N LEU A 100 -6.29 5.96 1.99
CA LEU A 100 -5.37 6.90 2.66
C LEU A 100 -5.89 8.35 2.58
N LYS A 101 -6.42 8.74 1.42
CA LYS A 101 -7.04 10.06 1.21
C LYS A 101 -8.29 10.25 2.06
N GLU A 102 -9.20 9.27 2.11
CA GLU A 102 -10.40 9.32 2.97
C GLU A 102 -10.06 9.37 4.47
N CYS A 103 -8.90 8.84 4.87
CA CYS A 103 -8.37 8.96 6.23
C CYS A 103 -7.65 10.30 6.51
N GLY A 104 -7.65 11.22 5.55
CA GLY A 104 -7.03 12.54 5.66
C GLY A 104 -5.51 12.50 5.73
N LEU A 105 -4.87 11.55 5.05
CA LEU A 105 -3.43 11.52 4.84
C LEU A 105 -3.07 12.07 3.46
N LYS A 106 -1.89 12.67 3.35
CA LYS A 106 -1.33 13.11 2.07
C LYS A 106 -0.52 11.98 1.48
N THR A 107 -0.72 11.74 0.19
CA THR A 107 -0.05 10.67 -0.55
C THR A 107 0.59 11.21 -1.82
N GLU A 108 1.71 10.60 -2.20
CA GLU A 108 2.27 10.69 -3.54
C GLU A 108 2.72 9.29 -3.98
N VAL A 109 2.67 9.03 -5.29
CA VAL A 109 3.24 7.83 -5.89
C VAL A 109 4.67 8.16 -6.33
N LEU A 110 5.61 7.40 -5.80
CA LEU A 110 7.03 7.56 -6.04
C LEU A 110 7.53 6.41 -6.91
N PHE A 111 8.05 6.74 -8.09
CA PHE A 111 8.77 5.79 -8.94
C PHE A 111 10.27 5.90 -8.73
N LYS A 112 10.99 4.80 -8.92
CA LYS A 112 12.46 4.77 -8.92
C LYS A 112 13.04 5.78 -9.90
N ASP A 113 12.56 5.74 -11.14
CA ASP A 113 12.96 6.59 -12.25
C ASP A 113 11.86 6.62 -13.34
N PRO A 114 11.96 7.52 -14.34
CA PRO A 114 10.99 7.61 -15.43
C PRO A 114 10.85 6.33 -16.27
N ASP A 115 11.93 5.58 -16.46
CA ASP A 115 11.90 4.35 -17.26
C ASP A 115 11.08 3.26 -16.56
N THR A 116 11.25 3.14 -15.24
CA THR A 116 10.47 2.26 -14.38
C THR A 116 8.99 2.65 -14.40
N HIS A 117 8.66 3.95 -14.39
CA HIS A 117 7.29 4.40 -14.54
C HIS A 117 6.68 3.94 -15.87
N VAL A 118 7.39 4.09 -17.00
CA VAL A 118 6.89 3.61 -18.30
C VAL A 118 6.67 2.09 -18.31
N GLN A 119 7.57 1.32 -17.70
CA GLN A 119 7.42 -0.13 -17.59
C GLN A 119 6.19 -0.52 -16.75
N ILE A 120 6.03 0.08 -15.57
CA ILE A 120 4.89 -0.19 -14.69
C ILE A 120 3.59 0.26 -15.33
N GLN A 121 3.56 1.42 -15.99
CA GLN A 121 2.38 1.88 -16.72
C GLN A 121 2.00 0.92 -17.86
N SER A 122 2.98 0.32 -18.52
CA SER A 122 2.72 -0.68 -19.56
C SER A 122 2.16 -1.99 -18.99
N ALA A 123 2.61 -2.37 -17.79
CA ALA A 123 2.20 -3.61 -17.13
C ALA A 123 0.90 -3.50 -16.33
N PHE A 124 0.62 -2.33 -15.74
CA PHE A 124 -0.52 -2.04 -14.87
C PHE A 124 -1.24 -0.75 -15.31
N PRO A 125 -1.70 -0.65 -16.57
CA PRO A 125 -2.29 0.59 -17.08
C PRO A 125 -3.55 1.01 -16.31
N THR A 126 -4.35 0.04 -15.87
CA THR A 126 -5.57 0.27 -15.07
C THR A 126 -5.28 0.94 -13.72
N GLU A 127 -4.18 0.54 -13.06
CA GLU A 127 -3.74 1.16 -11.80
C GLU A 127 -3.29 2.60 -12.03
N ILE A 128 -2.47 2.84 -13.06
CA ILE A 128 -1.99 4.19 -13.37
C ILE A 128 -3.13 5.10 -13.85
N GLU A 129 -4.12 4.59 -14.58
CA GLU A 129 -5.35 5.34 -14.90
C GLU A 129 -6.06 5.80 -13.62
N LEU A 130 -6.19 4.90 -12.63
CA LEU A 130 -6.85 5.21 -11.36
C LEU A 130 -6.05 6.21 -10.50
N VAL A 131 -4.72 6.05 -10.40
CA VAL A 131 -3.82 7.01 -9.73
C VAL A 131 -4.03 8.43 -10.27
N ASN A 132 -4.06 8.57 -11.60
CA ASN A 132 -4.27 9.86 -12.25
C ASN A 132 -5.66 10.43 -11.98
N LYS A 133 -6.71 9.59 -12.00
CA LYS A 133 -8.09 10.01 -11.68
C LYS A 133 -8.28 10.46 -10.24
N LEU A 134 -7.53 9.87 -9.31
CA LEU A 134 -7.53 10.28 -7.91
C LEU A 134 -6.73 11.58 -7.66
N GLU A 135 -6.08 12.09 -8.71
CA GLU A 135 -5.23 13.28 -8.72
C GLU A 135 -4.07 13.17 -7.72
N VAL A 136 -3.53 11.96 -7.57
CA VAL A 136 -2.39 11.70 -6.68
C VAL A 136 -1.11 12.16 -7.39
N PRO A 137 -0.27 13.01 -6.75
CA PRO A 137 1.00 13.44 -7.31
C PRO A 137 1.92 12.25 -7.64
N ILE A 138 2.62 12.34 -8.77
CA ILE A 138 3.66 11.38 -9.17
C ILE A 138 5.02 12.07 -9.10
N SER A 139 5.95 11.45 -8.38
CA SER A 139 7.33 11.90 -8.18
C SER A 139 8.31 10.81 -8.62
N TYR A 140 9.56 11.20 -8.90
CA TYR A 140 10.65 10.28 -9.23
C TYR A 140 11.76 10.41 -8.21
N LEU A 141 12.27 9.27 -7.73
CA LEU A 141 13.31 9.22 -6.72
C LEU A 141 14.66 9.73 -7.24
N ASN A 142 15.07 9.29 -8.44
CA ASN A 142 16.32 9.71 -9.08
C ASN A 142 17.57 9.64 -8.18
N SER A 143 17.66 8.59 -7.34
CA SER A 143 18.74 8.33 -6.36
C SER A 143 18.66 9.09 -5.04
N ASP A 144 17.60 9.86 -4.78
CA ASP A 144 17.34 10.42 -3.45
C ASP A 144 16.86 9.35 -2.45
N SER A 145 16.66 9.73 -1.17
CA SER A 145 16.04 8.87 -0.16
C SER A 145 14.54 8.75 -0.41
N SER A 146 14.02 7.52 -0.38
CA SER A 146 12.62 7.23 -0.69
C SER A 146 11.67 7.70 0.41
N THR A 147 12.08 7.58 1.67
CA THR A 147 11.26 7.84 2.85
C THR A 147 11.60 9.20 3.46
N PRO A 148 10.64 10.13 3.65
CA PRO A 148 10.89 11.42 4.27
C PRO A 148 10.98 11.32 5.80
N GLU A 149 11.58 12.34 6.43
CA GLU A 149 11.48 12.51 7.89
C GLU A 149 10.00 12.65 8.29
N ASN A 150 9.56 11.86 9.27
CA ASN A 150 8.18 11.80 9.76
C ASN A 150 7.12 11.29 8.76
N GLY A 151 7.53 10.59 7.69
CA GLY A 151 6.60 9.87 6.82
C GLY A 151 6.81 8.36 6.81
N LEU A 152 5.93 7.69 6.10
CA LEU A 152 5.98 6.26 5.81
C LEU A 152 6.08 6.04 4.31
N LEU A 153 6.66 4.92 3.94
CA LEU A 153 6.72 4.46 2.56
C LEU A 153 6.07 3.08 2.48
N ILE A 154 5.04 2.94 1.66
CA ILE A 154 4.42 1.66 1.34
C ILE A 154 4.99 1.22 -0.01
N SER A 155 5.81 0.17 -0.04
CA SER A 155 6.52 -0.27 -1.23
C SER A 155 5.97 -1.58 -1.77
N VAL A 156 5.94 -1.71 -3.11
CA VAL A 156 5.61 -2.96 -3.79
C VAL A 156 6.91 -3.73 -4.03
N ILE A 157 6.95 -4.97 -3.56
CA ILE A 157 8.05 -5.91 -3.79
C ILE A 157 7.57 -7.13 -4.56
N SER A 158 8.48 -7.78 -5.28
CA SER A 158 8.26 -9.11 -5.85
C SER A 158 8.76 -10.16 -4.86
N TYR A 159 7.85 -10.88 -4.21
CA TYR A 159 8.14 -11.94 -3.23
C TYR A 159 6.87 -12.73 -2.82
N PRO A 160 6.82 -14.07 -3.00
CA PRO A 160 7.00 -14.77 -4.28
C PRO A 160 6.07 -14.24 -5.39
N ASN A 161 5.01 -13.52 -5.02
CA ASN A 161 4.12 -12.76 -5.91
C ASN A 161 4.23 -11.26 -5.58
N LEU A 162 3.33 -10.40 -6.09
CA LEU A 162 3.30 -9.00 -5.68
C LEU A 162 2.92 -8.89 -4.20
N HIS A 163 3.74 -8.17 -3.43
CA HIS A 163 3.56 -7.98 -1.99
C HIS A 163 3.82 -6.53 -1.59
N TYR A 164 3.13 -6.07 -0.54
CA TYR A 164 3.32 -4.74 0.00
C TYR A 164 4.03 -4.82 1.36
N VAL A 165 4.96 -3.89 1.57
CA VAL A 165 5.66 -3.69 2.84
C VAL A 165 5.63 -2.20 3.20
N VAL A 166 5.77 -1.87 4.49
CA VAL A 166 5.87 -0.48 4.95
C VAL A 166 7.21 -0.26 5.62
N ASN A 167 7.85 0.89 5.40
CA ASN A 167 8.98 1.32 6.21
C ASN A 167 8.90 2.79 6.61
N ASN A 168 9.66 3.14 7.65
CA ASN A 168 9.86 4.53 8.09
C ASN A 168 11.34 4.95 8.01
N SER A 169 11.62 6.23 8.27
CA SER A 169 12.98 6.79 8.24
C SER A 169 13.89 6.33 9.39
N SER A 170 13.33 5.67 10.42
CA SER A 170 14.10 5.05 11.51
C SER A 170 14.61 3.65 11.16
N GLY A 171 14.29 3.14 9.97
CA GLY A 171 14.65 1.78 9.54
C GLY A 171 13.71 0.70 10.09
N GLU A 172 12.55 1.08 10.63
CA GLU A 172 11.51 0.13 11.02
C GLU A 172 10.74 -0.33 9.78
N TRP A 173 10.50 -1.62 9.69
CA TRP A 173 9.81 -2.32 8.60
C TRP A 173 8.62 -3.10 9.12
N PHE A 174 7.55 -3.08 8.35
CA PHE A 174 6.38 -3.92 8.52
C PHE A 174 6.19 -4.76 7.25
N ASP A 175 6.14 -6.07 7.45
CA ASP A 175 5.80 -7.06 6.45
C ASP A 175 4.72 -7.94 7.07
N SER A 176 3.53 -7.98 6.46
CA SER A 176 2.39 -8.71 7.01
C SER A 176 2.59 -10.23 7.04
N ASP A 177 3.59 -10.78 6.34
CA ASP A 177 3.95 -12.20 6.45
C ASP A 177 4.76 -12.50 7.72
N LEU A 178 5.20 -11.47 8.44
CA LEU A 178 5.98 -11.57 9.66
C LEU A 178 5.15 -11.19 10.89
N GLU A 179 5.41 -11.84 12.01
CA GLU A 179 4.72 -11.57 13.28
C GLU A 179 5.12 -10.22 13.88
N GLU A 180 6.40 -9.84 13.76
CA GLU A 180 6.97 -8.67 14.42
C GLU A 180 7.64 -7.71 13.42
N PRO A 181 7.56 -6.39 13.65
CA PRO A 181 8.32 -5.40 12.88
C PRO A 181 9.83 -5.66 12.93
N LEU A 182 10.53 -5.31 11.84
CA LEU A 182 11.97 -5.51 11.70
C LEU A 182 12.72 -4.18 11.66
N PHE A 183 13.94 -4.14 12.20
CA PHE A 183 14.77 -2.93 12.25
C PHE A 183 16.10 -3.03 11.50
N HIS A 184 16.32 -4.13 10.79
CA HIS A 184 17.65 -4.44 10.24
C HIS A 184 17.72 -4.43 8.73
N TRP A 185 16.62 -4.30 7.97
CA TRP A 185 16.70 -4.23 6.51
C TRP A 185 17.15 -2.87 6.02
N ASP A 186 17.94 -2.88 4.95
CA ASP A 186 18.38 -1.68 4.25
C ASP A 186 17.20 -0.96 3.61
N GLN A 187 17.39 0.31 3.23
CA GLN A 187 16.37 1.12 2.53
C GLN A 187 15.94 0.47 1.20
N ILE A 188 14.65 0.59 0.84
CA ILE A 188 14.06 -0.11 -0.31
C ILE A 188 14.80 0.15 -1.62
N GLU A 189 15.28 1.37 -1.83
CA GLU A 189 15.99 1.80 -3.04
C GLU A 189 17.34 1.10 -3.22
N ARG A 190 17.85 0.42 -2.18
CA ARG A 190 19.09 -0.36 -2.22
C ARG A 190 18.86 -1.85 -2.37
N TRP A 191 17.61 -2.32 -2.40
CA TRP A 191 17.33 -3.77 -2.40
C TRP A 191 17.81 -4.47 -3.68
N ASP A 192 18.07 -3.76 -4.77
CA ASP A 192 18.65 -4.35 -5.97
C ASP A 192 20.13 -4.75 -5.80
N SER A 193 20.82 -4.16 -4.82
CA SER A 193 22.26 -4.35 -4.58
C SER A 193 22.61 -4.78 -3.16
N SER A 194 21.63 -4.86 -2.26
CA SER A 194 21.80 -5.26 -0.86
C SER A 194 21.36 -6.72 -0.64
N ASP A 195 22.15 -7.44 0.16
CA ASP A 195 21.79 -8.75 0.72
C ASP A 195 21.01 -8.63 2.04
N ASN A 196 20.96 -7.43 2.64
CA ASN A 196 20.34 -7.16 3.92
C ASN A 196 18.89 -6.66 3.73
N LYS A 197 18.02 -7.57 3.32
CA LYS A 197 16.62 -7.32 2.96
C LYS A 197 15.78 -8.59 3.15
N ARG A 198 14.49 -8.54 2.80
CA ARG A 198 13.66 -9.75 2.65
C ARG A 198 14.31 -10.70 1.63
N GLU A 199 14.59 -11.93 2.07
CA GLU A 199 15.24 -12.94 1.22
C GLU A 199 14.47 -13.11 -0.08
N ASN A 200 15.15 -13.23 -1.23
CA ASN A 200 14.54 -13.39 -2.56
C ASN A 200 13.60 -12.25 -3.02
N ALA A 201 13.48 -11.14 -2.27
CA ALA A 201 12.66 -10.01 -2.67
C ALA A 201 13.42 -9.01 -3.54
N SER A 202 12.74 -8.39 -4.49
CA SER A 202 13.23 -7.19 -5.20
C SER A 202 12.19 -6.08 -5.12
N TRP A 203 12.65 -4.83 -5.12
CA TRP A 203 11.76 -3.70 -5.21
C TRP A 203 11.23 -3.58 -6.63
N LEU A 204 9.91 -3.46 -6.80
CA LEU A 204 9.31 -3.24 -8.11
C LEU A 204 9.62 -1.84 -8.68
N GLY A 205 10.15 -0.94 -7.86
CA GLY A 205 10.49 0.42 -8.27
C GLY A 205 9.32 1.41 -8.18
N ILE A 206 8.25 1.04 -7.45
CA ILE A 206 7.11 1.90 -7.12
C ILE A 206 6.83 1.86 -5.62
N SER A 207 6.41 2.99 -5.06
CA SER A 207 5.98 3.11 -3.67
C SER A 207 4.95 4.22 -3.50
N VAL A 208 4.20 4.19 -2.41
CA VAL A 208 3.39 5.30 -1.92
C VAL A 208 4.13 5.96 -0.77
N ARG A 209 4.47 7.24 -0.90
CA ARG A 209 4.96 8.03 0.23
C ARG A 209 3.75 8.66 0.92
N VAL A 210 3.66 8.47 2.23
CA VAL A 210 2.53 8.88 3.06
C VAL A 210 2.99 9.86 4.14
N THR A 211 2.27 10.97 4.30
CA THR A 211 2.54 12.02 5.30
C THR A 211 1.23 12.57 5.88
N GLN A 212 1.30 13.34 6.98
CA GLN A 212 0.17 14.08 7.56
C GLN A 212 0.01 15.49 6.96
#